data_AF-A0A969I0K9-F1
#
_entry.id   AF-A0A969I0K9-F1
#
_cell.length_a   1.000
_cell.length_b   1.000
_cell.length_c   1.000
_cell.angle_alpha   90.00
_cell.angle_beta   90.00
_cell.angle_gamma   90.00
#
_symmetry.space_group_name_H-M   'P 1'
#
loop_
_entity.id
_entity.type
_entity.pdbx_description
1 polymer ?
#
loop_
_entity_poly.entity_id
_entity_poly.type
_entity_poly.pdbx_seq_one_letter_code
_entity_poly.pdbx_strand_id
1 'polypeptide(L)'
;MVAYDADTGVYAARLWWLLRWVGHPRVAVLDGGLRAWCAQGLPVTAQAPATRKPSDFRAAPDDTLWLDTQTVATRASAPDYCLLDARAAERFSGAVEPIDPIAGHVPGARNLPFATSLDSNARFLKPAQLHAHDDYA
;
A
#
# COMPACT_ATOMS: atom_id res chain seq x y z
N MET A 1 -15.70 3.32 -5.80
CA MET A 1 -15.53 2.10 -4.96
C MET A 1 -14.91 2.49 -3.61
N VAL A 2 -15.16 1.71 -2.56
CA VAL A 2 -14.45 1.84 -1.27
C VAL A 2 -13.85 0.48 -0.95
N ALA A 3 -12.53 0.41 -0.81
CA ALA A 3 -11.78 -0.79 -0.44
C ALA A 3 -11.52 -0.80 1.06
N TYR A 4 -11.58 -1.97 1.69
CA TYR A 4 -11.21 -2.17 3.08
C TYR A 4 -10.67 -3.58 3.26
N ASP A 5 -9.87 -3.78 4.31
CA ASP A 5 -9.49 -5.08 4.82
C ASP A 5 -9.74 -5.15 6.33
N ALA A 6 -9.35 -6.26 6.95
CA ALA A 6 -9.63 -6.52 8.35
C ALA A 6 -8.71 -5.78 9.33
N ASP A 7 -7.60 -5.19 8.87
CA ASP A 7 -6.53 -4.75 9.78
C ASP A 7 -5.81 -3.48 9.28
N THR A 8 -4.58 -3.59 8.78
CA THR A 8 -3.67 -2.47 8.50
C THR A 8 -3.96 -1.70 7.21
N GLY A 9 -4.92 -2.14 6.39
CA GLY A 9 -5.22 -1.50 5.12
C GLY A 9 -4.26 -1.85 3.98
N VAL A 10 -3.26 -2.73 4.18
CA VAL A 10 -2.26 -3.09 3.15
C VAL A 10 -2.92 -3.71 1.91
N TYR A 11 -3.87 -4.62 2.10
CA TYR A 11 -4.56 -5.25 0.97
C TYR A 11 -5.58 -4.29 0.34
N ALA A 12 -6.24 -3.47 1.16
CA ALA A 12 -7.13 -2.42 0.67
C ALA A 12 -6.39 -1.39 -0.19
N ALA A 13 -5.20 -0.96 0.23
CA ALA A 13 -4.32 -0.05 -0.50
C ALA A 13 -3.83 -0.69 -1.81
N ARG A 14 -3.48 -1.98 -1.80
CA ARG A 14 -3.11 -2.70 -3.04
C ARG A 14 -4.28 -2.75 -4.03
N LEU A 15 -5.50 -3.04 -3.58
CA LEU A 15 -6.69 -3.01 -4.43
C LEU A 15 -6.99 -1.59 -4.95
N TRP A 16 -6.85 -0.57 -4.10
CA TRP A 16 -6.97 0.83 -4.50
C TRP A 16 -5.98 1.19 -5.61
N TRP A 17 -4.71 0.80 -5.48
CA TRP A 17 -3.70 1.01 -6.53
C TRP A 17 -4.04 0.24 -7.81
N LEU A 18 -4.44 -1.04 -7.71
CA LEU A 18 -4.79 -1.86 -8.87
C LEU A 18 -5.97 -1.27 -9.64
N LEU A 19 -7.00 -0.79 -8.95
CA LEU A 19 -8.15 -0.14 -9.57
C LEU A 19 -7.75 1.13 -10.31
N ARG A 20 -6.87 1.95 -9.74
CA ARG A 20 -6.32 3.12 -10.43
C ARG A 20 -5.49 2.72 -11.65
N TRP A 21 -4.66 1.69 -11.51
CA TRP A 21 -3.84 1.14 -12.59
C TRP A 21 -4.68 0.70 -13.79
N VAL A 22 -5.82 0.05 -13.57
CA VAL A 22 -6.73 -0.37 -14.65
C VAL A 22 -7.72 0.70 -15.09
N GLY A 23 -7.51 1.98 -14.73
CA GLY A 23 -8.33 3.10 -15.20
C GLY A 23 -9.62 3.38 -14.39
N HIS A 24 -9.69 2.95 -13.12
CA HIS A 24 -10.80 3.24 -12.20
C HIS A 24 -10.38 4.23 -11.09
N PRO A 25 -10.29 5.55 -11.36
CA PRO A 25 -9.74 6.52 -10.41
C PRO A 25 -10.68 6.83 -9.22
N ARG A 26 -11.99 6.56 -9.34
CA ARG A 26 -12.97 6.86 -8.29
C ARG A 26 -13.00 5.76 -7.22
N VAL A 27 -11.90 5.62 -6.50
CA VAL A 27 -11.73 4.65 -5.42
C VAL A 27 -11.12 5.30 -4.17
N ALA A 28 -11.63 4.91 -3.01
CA ALA A 28 -11.12 5.29 -1.70
C ALA A 28 -10.81 4.06 -0.85
N VAL A 29 -10.00 4.23 0.20
CA VAL A 29 -9.75 3.21 1.23
C VAL A 29 -10.48 3.62 2.51
N LEU A 30 -11.13 2.67 3.17
CA LEU A 30 -11.72 2.87 4.49
C LEU A 30 -10.61 2.93 5.54
N ASP A 31 -10.39 4.11 6.10
CA ASP A 31 -9.38 4.36 7.12
C ASP A 31 -9.61 3.51 8.39
N GLY A 32 -8.60 2.73 8.79
CA GLY A 32 -8.67 1.77 9.90
C GLY A 32 -9.44 0.47 9.61
N GLY A 33 -9.93 0.28 8.38
CA GLY A 33 -10.54 -0.96 7.91
C GLY A 33 -11.78 -1.42 8.72
N LEU A 34 -12.06 -2.72 8.64
CA LEU A 34 -13.19 -3.34 9.36
C LEU A 34 -13.02 -3.25 10.88
N ARG A 35 -11.77 -3.28 11.39
CA ARG A 35 -11.50 -3.16 12.82
C ARG A 35 -12.00 -1.84 13.38
N ALA A 36 -11.66 -0.72 12.73
CA ALA A 36 -12.12 0.61 13.15
C ALA A 36 -13.63 0.82 12.93
N TRP A 37 -14.21 0.14 11.93
CA TRP A 37 -15.66 0.13 11.70
C TRP A 37 -16.40 -0.54 12.86
N CYS A 38 -15.99 -1.75 13.23
CA CYS A 38 -16.56 -2.50 14.34
C CYS A 38 -16.35 -1.80 15.69
N ALA A 39 -15.18 -1.19 15.92
CA ALA A 39 -14.89 -0.43 17.15
C ALA A 39 -15.83 0.76 17.37
N GLN A 40 -16.44 1.30 16.29
CA GLN A 40 -17.45 2.35 16.35
C GLN A 40 -18.88 1.81 16.52
N GLY A 41 -19.06 0.49 16.67
CA GLY A 41 -20.38 -0.14 16.78
C GLY A 41 -21.20 -0.05 15.50
N LEU A 42 -20.56 0.14 14.35
CA LEU A 42 -21.26 0.26 13.07
C LEU A 42 -21.75 -1.10 12.57
N PRO A 43 -22.87 -1.15 11.80
CA PRO A 43 -23.48 -2.40 11.38
C PRO A 43 -22.57 -3.27 10.51
N VAL A 44 -22.63 -4.58 10.71
CA VAL A 44 -22.00 -5.60 9.85
C VAL A 44 -23.03 -6.65 9.46
N THR A 45 -22.79 -7.37 8.38
CA THR A 45 -23.65 -8.48 7.94
C THR A 45 -22.82 -9.69 7.54
N ALA A 46 -23.30 -10.88 7.91
CA ALA A 46 -22.80 -12.16 7.44
C ALA A 46 -23.58 -12.69 6.22
N GLN A 47 -24.60 -11.94 5.77
CA GLN A 47 -25.39 -12.33 4.60
C GLN A 47 -24.55 -12.19 3.34
N ALA A 48 -24.63 -13.18 2.46
CA ALA A 48 -24.02 -13.10 1.14
C ALA A 48 -24.60 -11.89 0.37
N PRO A 49 -23.76 -11.13 -0.35
CA PRO A 49 -24.24 -10.02 -1.16
C PRO A 49 -25.15 -10.54 -2.28
N ALA A 50 -26.20 -9.80 -2.59
CA ALA A 50 -27.03 -10.08 -3.74
C ALA A 50 -26.19 -10.03 -5.04
N THR A 51 -26.54 -10.88 -6.01
CA THR A 51 -25.93 -10.89 -7.35
C THR A 51 -26.03 -9.49 -7.96
N ARG A 52 -24.88 -8.91 -8.31
CA ARG A 52 -24.82 -7.61 -8.98
C ARG A 52 -24.94 -7.81 -10.49
N LYS A 53 -25.67 -6.90 -11.16
CA LYS A 53 -25.62 -6.83 -12.63
C LYS A 53 -24.20 -6.46 -13.07
N PRO A 54 -23.66 -7.09 -14.12
CA PRO A 54 -22.37 -6.68 -14.69
C PRO A 54 -22.39 -5.19 -15.04
N SER A 55 -21.28 -4.50 -14.75
CA SER A 55 -21.06 -3.14 -15.22
C SER A 55 -20.50 -3.14 -16.65
N ASP A 56 -20.58 -2.01 -17.32
CA ASP A 56 -19.93 -1.74 -18.61
C ASP A 56 -18.45 -1.32 -18.48
N PHE A 57 -17.85 -1.46 -17.30
CA PHE A 57 -16.44 -1.14 -17.06
C PHE A 57 -15.52 -1.79 -18.10
N ARG A 58 -14.55 -1.01 -18.59
CA ARG A 58 -13.47 -1.46 -19.47
C ARG A 58 -12.16 -1.08 -18.80
N ALA A 59 -11.31 -2.07 -18.56
CA ALA A 59 -9.99 -1.84 -18.01
C ALA A 59 -9.11 -1.13 -19.05
N ALA A 60 -8.37 -0.11 -18.60
CA ALA A 60 -7.35 0.58 -19.37
C ALA A 60 -6.08 0.65 -18.50
N PRO A 61 -5.24 -0.40 -18.53
CA PRO A 61 -3.97 -0.42 -17.81
C PRO A 61 -3.06 0.75 -18.21
N ASP A 62 -2.45 1.39 -17.23
CA ASP A 62 -1.47 2.47 -17.42
C ASP A 62 -0.07 2.02 -16.99
N ASP A 63 0.79 1.79 -17.97
CA ASP A 63 2.16 1.30 -17.76
C ASP A 63 3.07 2.33 -17.07
N THR A 64 2.63 3.58 -16.92
CA THR A 64 3.39 4.60 -16.17
C THR A 64 3.29 4.45 -14.65
N LEU A 65 2.38 3.59 -14.16
CA LEU A 65 2.13 3.41 -12.72
C LEU A 65 2.95 2.29 -12.07
N TRP A 66 3.69 1.48 -12.84
CA TRP A 66 4.56 0.43 -12.34
C TRP A 66 5.95 0.54 -12.97
N LEU A 67 6.91 -0.18 -12.38
CA LEU A 67 8.31 -0.17 -12.82
C LEU A 67 8.76 -1.61 -13.02
N ASP A 68 9.46 -1.86 -14.11
CA ASP A 68 10.12 -3.14 -14.33
C ASP A 68 11.46 -3.24 -13.57
N THR A 69 11.96 -4.46 -13.49
CA THR A 69 13.22 -4.75 -12.80
C THR A 69 14.40 -4.00 -13.41
N GLN A 70 14.41 -3.79 -14.73
CA GLN A 70 15.49 -3.10 -15.43
C GLN A 70 15.54 -1.62 -15.06
N THR A 71 14.37 -0.96 -14.98
CA THR A 71 14.24 0.43 -14.54
C THR A 71 14.70 0.58 -13.10
N VAL A 72 14.28 -0.32 -12.21
CA VAL A 72 14.73 -0.34 -10.82
C VAL A 72 16.25 -0.52 -10.74
N ALA A 73 16.81 -1.51 -11.44
CA ALA A 73 18.25 -1.80 -11.41
C ALA A 73 19.13 -0.65 -11.91
N THR A 74 18.63 0.14 -12.87
CA THR A 74 19.38 1.25 -13.46
C THR A 74 19.21 2.57 -12.72
N ARG A 75 18.05 2.81 -12.09
CA ARG A 75 17.72 4.11 -11.47
C ARG A 75 17.80 4.12 -9.95
N ALA A 76 17.73 2.98 -9.26
CA ALA A 76 17.60 2.97 -7.79
C ALA A 76 18.75 3.69 -7.05
N SER A 77 19.94 3.76 -7.64
CA SER A 77 21.09 4.47 -7.07
C SER A 77 21.33 5.87 -7.68
N ALA A 78 20.45 6.34 -8.58
CA ALA A 78 20.58 7.65 -9.19
C ALA A 78 20.17 8.76 -8.20
N PRO A 79 20.89 9.90 -8.17
CA PRO A 79 20.65 10.96 -7.18
C PRO A 79 19.29 11.67 -7.34
N ASP A 80 18.68 11.61 -8.53
CA ASP A 80 17.36 12.16 -8.83
C ASP A 80 16.22 11.15 -8.57
N TYR A 81 16.54 10.00 -7.99
CA TYR A 81 15.61 8.88 -7.87
C TYR A 81 15.56 8.36 -6.43
N CYS A 82 14.35 8.26 -5.87
CA CYS A 82 14.15 7.75 -4.51
C CYS A 82 13.27 6.50 -4.56
N LEU A 83 13.91 5.33 -4.44
CA LEU A 83 13.19 4.07 -4.28
C LEU A 83 12.88 3.84 -2.81
N LEU A 84 11.60 3.82 -2.44
CA LEU A 84 11.16 3.52 -1.09
C LEU A 84 10.80 2.04 -0.95
N ASP A 85 11.46 1.38 0.01
CA ASP A 85 11.13 0.02 0.42
C ASP A 85 10.20 0.06 1.65
N ALA A 86 8.97 -0.41 1.46
CA ALA A 86 7.93 -0.39 2.48
C ALA A 86 7.97 -1.58 3.46
N ARG A 87 8.96 -2.49 3.33
CA ARG A 87 9.13 -3.64 4.22
C ARG A 87 9.61 -3.20 5.61
N ALA A 88 9.45 -4.10 6.58
CA ALA A 88 9.98 -3.92 7.92
C ALA A 88 11.52 -3.74 7.90
N ALA A 89 12.04 -2.98 8.85
CA ALA A 89 13.45 -2.58 8.86
C ALA A 89 14.41 -3.77 8.95
N GLU A 90 14.02 -4.85 9.62
CA GLU A 90 14.85 -6.04 9.79
C GLU A 90 14.98 -6.84 8.49
N ARG A 91 13.93 -6.80 7.64
CA ARG A 91 13.96 -7.36 6.29
C ARG A 91 14.79 -6.50 5.35
N PHE A 92 14.60 -5.18 5.41
CA PHE A 92 15.39 -4.23 4.64
C PHE A 92 16.89 -4.37 4.94
N SER A 93 17.29 -4.45 6.21
CA SER A 93 18.69 -4.63 6.60
C SER A 93 19.23 -6.03 6.32
N GLY A 94 18.36 -6.99 6.01
CA GLY A 94 18.70 -8.40 5.84
C GLY A 94 19.02 -9.13 7.16
N ALA A 95 18.67 -8.55 8.31
CA ALA A 95 18.86 -9.19 9.60
C ALA A 95 17.91 -10.38 9.80
N VAL A 96 16.70 -10.29 9.24
CA VAL A 96 15.69 -11.34 9.24
C VAL A 96 15.05 -11.38 7.86
N GLU A 97 15.21 -12.47 7.11
CA GLU A 97 14.53 -12.63 5.82
C GLU A 97 13.82 -14.00 5.74
N PRO A 98 12.50 -14.04 6.01
CA PRO A 98 11.73 -15.26 5.97
C PRO A 98 11.07 -15.54 4.61
N ILE A 99 11.14 -14.60 3.65
CA ILE A 99 10.35 -14.64 2.41
C ILE A 99 11.27 -14.70 1.18
N ASP A 100 12.23 -13.78 1.09
CA ASP A 100 13.06 -13.59 -0.11
C ASP A 100 14.28 -14.53 -0.11
N PRO A 101 14.74 -14.99 -1.29
CA PRO A 101 15.91 -15.88 -1.39
C PRO A 101 17.23 -15.19 -1.02
N ILE A 102 17.28 -13.86 -1.12
CA ILE A 102 18.45 -13.05 -0.81
C ILE A 102 18.00 -11.98 0.18
N ALA A 103 18.62 -11.98 1.36
CA ALA A 103 18.35 -10.99 2.40
C ALA A 103 18.91 -9.61 2.03
N GLY A 104 18.27 -8.55 2.54
CA GLY A 104 18.68 -7.17 2.32
C GLY A 104 17.73 -6.41 1.40
N HIS A 105 18.25 -5.41 0.70
CA HIS A 105 17.47 -4.48 -0.12
C HIS A 105 18.18 -4.13 -1.43
N VAL A 106 17.43 -3.49 -2.32
CA VAL A 106 17.95 -2.96 -3.59
C VAL A 106 18.94 -1.83 -3.29
N PRO A 107 20.18 -1.86 -3.83
CA PRO A 107 21.15 -0.79 -3.61
C PRO A 107 20.61 0.60 -3.98
N GLY A 108 20.76 1.55 -3.06
CA GLY A 108 20.25 2.93 -3.20
C GLY A 108 18.81 3.13 -2.71
N ALA A 109 18.07 2.06 -2.38
CA ALA A 109 16.76 2.20 -1.76
C ALA A 109 16.84 2.79 -0.34
N ARG A 110 15.81 3.54 0.03
CA ARG A 110 15.57 4.04 1.40
C ARG A 110 14.44 3.23 2.03
N ASN A 111 14.51 3.00 3.33
CA ASN A 111 13.48 2.23 4.03
C ASN A 111 12.43 3.16 4.65
N LEU A 112 11.16 2.92 4.32
CA LEU A 112 10.02 3.57 4.95
C LEU A 112 8.96 2.50 5.24
N PRO A 113 9.10 1.72 6.32
CA PRO A 113 8.19 0.62 6.62
C PRO A 113 6.73 1.11 6.65
N PHE A 114 5.82 0.46 5.93
CA PHE A 114 4.44 0.95 5.82
C PHE A 114 3.75 1.17 7.18
N ALA A 115 4.15 0.38 8.19
CA ALA A 115 3.60 0.45 9.54
C ALA A 115 3.87 1.80 10.22
N THR A 116 4.91 2.54 9.81
CA THR A 116 5.19 3.89 10.33
C THR A 116 4.23 4.93 9.77
N SER A 117 3.46 4.61 8.73
CA SER A 117 2.42 5.48 8.17
C SER A 117 1.08 5.37 8.90
N LEU A 118 1.01 4.52 9.93
CA LEU A 118 -0.20 4.23 10.69
C LEU A 118 -0.06 4.65 12.16
N ASP A 119 -1.17 5.06 12.77
CA ASP A 119 -1.25 5.26 14.21
C ASP A 119 -1.44 3.94 14.97
N SER A 120 -1.47 3.99 16.31
CA SER A 120 -1.70 2.82 17.16
C SER A 120 -3.06 2.13 16.94
N ASN A 121 -3.98 2.80 16.24
CA ASN A 121 -5.30 2.29 15.87
C ASN A 121 -5.36 1.84 14.41
N ALA A 122 -4.21 1.64 13.76
CA ALA A 122 -4.08 1.26 12.35
C ALA A 122 -4.77 2.23 11.38
N ARG A 123 -4.92 3.51 11.77
CA ARG A 123 -5.40 4.56 10.90
C ARG A 123 -4.25 5.30 10.24
N PHE A 124 -4.47 5.82 9.05
CA PHE A 124 -3.46 6.60 8.35
C PHE A 124 -3.12 7.88 9.13
N LEU A 125 -1.83 8.14 9.29
CA LEU A 125 -1.35 9.42 9.82
C LEU A 125 -1.77 10.57 8.90
N LYS A 126 -1.94 11.76 9.47
CA LYS A 126 -2.25 12.96 8.69
C LYS A 126 -1.06 13.33 7.80
N PRO A 127 -1.28 14.00 6.65
CA PRO A 127 -0.19 14.41 5.76
C PRO A 127 0.94 15.18 6.45
N ALA A 128 0.63 16.06 7.41
CA ALA A 128 1.65 16.80 8.15
C ALA A 128 2.56 15.90 9.00
N GLN A 129 2.05 14.78 9.51
CA GLN A 129 2.83 13.80 10.26
C GLN A 129 3.69 12.96 9.32
N LEU A 130 3.16 12.58 8.15
CA LEU A 130 3.88 11.80 7.14
C LEU A 130 5.08 12.57 6.56
N HIS A 131 4.92 13.86 6.23
CA HIS A 131 6.06 14.66 5.72
C HIS A 131 7.23 14.73 6.71
N ALA A 132 6.93 14.74 8.01
CA ALA A 132 7.97 14.73 9.04
C ALA A 132 8.75 13.39 9.10
N HIS A 133 8.23 12.30 8.53
CA HIS A 133 8.96 11.04 8.39
C HIS A 133 9.90 11.04 7.17
N ASP A 134 9.52 11.71 6.08
CA ASP A 134 10.28 11.73 4.82
C ASP A 134 11.62 12.50 4.93
N ASP A 135 11.68 13.46 5.86
CA ASP A 135 12.88 14.25 6.17
C ASP A 135 14.00 13.45 6.87
N TYR A 136 13.70 12.24 7.37
CA TYR A 136 14.65 11.36 8.09
C TYR A 136 14.97 10.04 7.38
N ALA A 137 14.33 9.73 6.25
CA ALA A 137 14.57 8.49 5.52
C ALA A 137 15.90 8.50 4.75
#